data_AF-A0A068NJZ5-F1
#
_entry.id   AF-A0A068NJZ5-F1
#
_cell.length_a   1.000
_cell.length_b   1.000
_cell.length_c   1.000
_cell.angle_alpha   90.00
_cell.angle_beta   90.00
_cell.angle_gamma   90.00
#
_symmetry.space_group_name_H-M   'P 1'
#
loop_
_entity.id
_entity.type
_entity.pdbx_description
1 polymer ?
#
loop_
_entity_poly.entity_id
_entity_poly.type
_entity_poly.pdbx_seq_one_letter_code
_entity_poly.pdbx_strand_id
1 'polypeptide(L)'
;MGNEDFSLTYNKNVRGEGSYTDSEAEQILRLAANHSTGAIDKSRLLQMADELGLSHEAVQLAEQQVIAERTAIAERTEFDVQHRKAFFSHLTSYLVSCGGMVLFNLVTDHHITWAIWPIIGWGIGIAFHIHETFAKGSEDYEEEFQKWRTKRGLSRTTGSVTPAHQALEQPLENILLRDNLTKIEAIKRLREETGSTLKDAKDAVEMYERIHPGSIRS
;
A
#
# COMPACT_ATOMS: atom_id res chain seq x y z
N MET A 1 -57.10 30.27 31.28
CA MET A 1 -57.15 29.08 30.40
C MET A 1 -55.97 29.23 29.46
N GLY A 2 -54.80 28.66 29.68
CA GLY A 2 -54.47 27.37 30.28
C GLY A 2 -53.62 26.65 29.23
N ASN A 3 -52.43 26.23 29.67
CA ASN A 3 -51.60 25.16 29.09
C ASN A 3 -50.59 25.65 28.03
N GLU A 4 -49.34 25.23 27.98
CA GLU A 4 -48.49 24.32 28.76
C GLU A 4 -47.06 24.60 28.20
N ASP A 5 -46.13 24.97 29.07
CA ASP A 5 -44.95 24.15 29.38
C ASP A 5 -44.13 23.66 28.17
N PHE A 6 -43.11 24.43 27.81
CA PHE A 6 -41.88 23.86 27.28
C PHE A 6 -40.68 24.61 27.87
N SER A 7 -40.66 24.67 29.21
CA SER A 7 -39.43 24.88 29.95
C SER A 7 -38.68 23.55 29.98
N LEU A 8 -38.02 23.20 28.87
CA LEU A 8 -36.88 22.31 28.97
C LEU A 8 -35.75 23.10 29.63
N THR A 9 -35.77 23.01 30.95
CA THR A 9 -34.65 23.21 31.86
C THR A 9 -33.38 22.69 31.21
N TYR A 10 -32.63 23.60 30.61
CA TYR A 10 -31.24 23.39 30.24
C TYR A 10 -30.50 23.11 31.54
N ASN A 11 -30.26 21.81 31.78
CA ASN A 11 -29.61 21.30 32.98
C ASN A 11 -28.17 21.82 33.02
N LYS A 12 -27.99 22.95 33.70
CA LYS A 12 -26.74 23.65 33.95
C LYS A 12 -25.95 22.93 35.06
N ASN A 13 -25.60 21.66 34.86
CA ASN A 13 -24.77 20.89 35.80
C ASN A 13 -24.12 19.66 35.15
N VAL A 14 -23.16 19.84 34.24
CA VAL A 14 -22.05 18.88 34.10
C VAL A 14 -20.77 19.62 33.66
N ARG A 15 -19.85 19.77 34.64
CA ARG A 15 -18.43 20.18 34.55
C ARG A 15 -18.13 21.65 34.23
N GLY A 16 -17.35 22.24 35.14
CA GLY A 16 -17.02 23.65 35.18
C GLY A 16 -16.24 24.14 33.97
N GLU A 17 -16.36 25.45 33.75
CA GLU A 17 -15.54 26.24 32.85
C GLU A 17 -14.05 25.92 33.10
N GLY A 18 -13.42 25.17 32.18
CA GLY A 18 -11.96 25.07 32.11
C GLY A 18 -11.31 23.69 32.21
N SER A 19 -12.03 22.56 32.22
CA SER A 19 -11.39 21.23 32.19
C SER A 19 -12.02 20.30 31.15
N TYR A 20 -11.28 20.06 30.07
CA TYR A 20 -11.56 19.03 29.08
C TYR A 20 -10.82 17.75 29.48
N THR A 21 -11.41 16.58 29.28
CA THR A 21 -10.67 15.32 29.40
C THR A 21 -9.63 15.22 28.28
N ASP A 22 -8.55 14.46 28.50
CA ASP A 22 -7.50 14.28 27.48
C ASP A 22 -8.08 13.82 26.13
N SER A 23 -9.08 12.93 26.17
CA SER A 23 -9.78 12.46 24.97
C SER A 23 -10.61 13.55 24.30
N GLU A 24 -11.31 14.39 25.06
CA GLU A 24 -12.10 15.51 24.50
C GLU A 24 -11.20 16.61 23.92
N ALA A 25 -10.09 16.93 24.61
CA ALA A 25 -9.11 17.89 24.13
C ALA A 25 -8.48 17.42 22.81
N GLU A 26 -8.08 16.15 22.72
CA GLU A 26 -7.56 15.55 21.49
C GLU A 26 -8.60 15.61 20.36
N GLN A 27 -9.86 15.29 20.67
CA GLN A 27 -10.94 15.25 19.67
C GLN A 27 -11.27 16.66 19.13
N ILE A 28 -11.26 17.68 19.99
CA ILE A 28 -11.45 19.09 19.61
C ILE A 28 -10.29 19.57 18.74
N LEU A 29 -9.04 19.28 19.13
CA LEU A 29 -7.84 19.64 18.38
C LEU A 29 -7.84 18.98 16.99
N ARG A 30 -8.22 17.70 16.92
CA ARG A 30 -8.30 16.94 15.66
C ARG A 30 -9.37 17.50 14.73
N LEU A 31 -10.53 17.90 15.26
CA LEU A 31 -11.61 18.52 14.51
C LEU A 31 -11.23 19.92 13.98
N ALA A 32 -10.53 20.72 14.79
CA ALA A 32 -10.01 22.03 14.41
C ALA A 32 -8.90 21.93 13.35
N ALA A 33 -8.03 20.93 13.46
CA ALA A 33 -6.99 20.64 12.47
C ALA A 33 -7.59 20.27 11.11
N ASN A 34 -8.68 19.51 11.07
CA ASN A 34 -9.40 19.19 9.83
C ASN A 34 -10.04 20.42 9.15
N HIS A 35 -10.31 21.49 9.91
CA HIS A 35 -10.79 22.78 9.36
C HIS A 35 -9.66 23.71 8.91
N SER A 36 -8.41 23.40 9.24
CA SER A 36 -7.26 24.15 8.73
C SER A 36 -7.00 23.75 7.27
N THR A 37 -7.30 24.64 6.35
CA THR A 37 -7.41 24.40 4.89
C THR A 37 -6.07 24.20 4.16
N GLY A 38 -5.03 23.68 4.81
CA GLY A 38 -3.74 23.48 4.16
C GLY A 38 -2.94 22.34 4.78
N ALA A 39 -2.28 21.56 3.92
CA ALA A 39 -1.24 20.63 4.35
C ALA A 39 -0.20 21.42 5.17
N ILE A 40 0.04 21.00 6.40
CA ILE A 40 1.01 21.64 7.28
C ILE A 40 2.39 21.23 6.79
N ASP A 41 3.13 22.20 6.25
CA ASP A 41 4.51 21.99 5.83
C ASP A 41 5.43 21.78 7.04
N LYS A 42 6.56 21.10 6.84
CA LYS A 42 7.49 20.70 7.92
C LYS A 42 7.98 21.89 8.74
N SER A 43 8.22 23.02 8.08
CA SER A 43 8.63 24.28 8.73
C SER A 43 7.59 24.78 9.73
N ARG A 44 6.31 24.73 9.37
CA ARG A 44 5.19 25.14 10.22
C ARG A 44 4.97 24.15 11.37
N LEU A 45 5.18 22.86 11.13
CA LEU A 45 5.14 21.84 12.17
C LEU A 45 6.21 22.10 13.25
N LEU A 46 7.44 22.41 12.85
CA LEU A 46 8.54 22.73 13.77
C LEU A 46 8.31 24.04 14.52
N GLN A 47 7.74 25.05 13.86
CA GLN A 47 7.35 26.30 14.51
C GLN A 47 6.31 26.07 15.62
N MET A 48 5.26 25.28 15.35
CA MET A 48 4.26 24.94 16.37
C MET A 48 4.85 24.11 17.52
N ALA A 49 5.81 23.23 17.22
CA ALA A 49 6.50 22.48 18.24
C ALA A 49 7.34 23.39 19.15
N ASP A 50 8.03 24.39 18.59
CA ASP A 50 8.79 25.40 19.33
C ASP A 50 7.87 26.25 20.23
N GLU A 51 6.71 26.67 19.70
CA GLU A 51 5.68 27.40 20.46
C GLU A 51 5.14 26.59 21.66
N LEU A 52 5.04 25.27 21.51
CA LEU A 52 4.61 24.34 22.56
C LEU A 52 5.76 23.88 23.48
N GLY A 53 7.00 24.34 23.24
CA GLY A 53 8.18 23.95 24.01
C GLY A 53 8.62 22.49 23.81
N LEU A 54 8.21 21.85 22.71
CA LEU A 54 8.59 20.49 22.35
C LEU A 54 9.98 20.47 21.69
N SER A 55 10.82 19.51 22.06
CA SER A 55 12.15 19.39 21.45
C SER A 55 12.05 18.90 20.00
N HIS A 56 12.93 19.42 19.14
CA HIS A 56 12.99 19.01 17.74
C HIS A 56 13.24 17.50 17.59
N GLU A 57 14.00 16.90 18.51
CA GLU A 57 14.23 15.45 18.54
C GLU A 57 12.95 14.65 18.86
N ALA A 58 12.12 15.12 19.79
CA ALA A 58 10.85 14.47 20.11
C ALA A 58 9.89 14.51 18.92
N VAL A 59 9.85 15.63 18.18
CA VAL A 59 9.04 15.77 16.96
C VAL A 59 9.54 14.85 15.86
N GLN A 60 10.86 14.73 15.67
CA GLN A 60 11.44 13.82 14.68
C GLN A 60 11.16 12.35 15.02
N LEU A 61 11.25 11.98 16.30
CA LEU A 61 10.90 10.62 16.74
C LEU A 61 9.43 10.31 16.46
N ALA A 62 8.53 11.26 16.76
CA ALA A 62 7.10 11.12 16.46
C ALA A 62 6.83 11.07 14.95
N GLU A 63 7.50 11.89 14.14
CA GLU A 63 7.39 11.86 12.67
C GLU A 63 7.78 10.48 12.13
N GLN A 64 8.88 9.90 12.63
CA GLN A 64 9.32 8.56 12.24
C GLN A 64 8.31 7.49 12.62
N GLN A 65 7.72 7.56 13.81
CA GLN A 65 6.66 6.63 14.24
C GLN A 65 5.43 6.74 13.35
N VAL A 66 4.97 7.97 13.06
CA VAL A 66 3.82 8.20 12.18
C VAL A 66 4.09 7.70 10.77
N ILE A 67 5.29 7.91 10.24
CA ILE A 67 5.68 7.39 8.93
C ILE A 67 5.68 5.85 8.95
N ALA A 68 6.27 5.23 9.98
CA ALA A 68 6.33 3.78 10.13
C ALA A 68 4.93 3.14 10.27
N GLU A 69 4.03 3.77 11.01
CA GLU A 69 2.64 3.33 11.11
C GLU A 69 1.91 3.47 9.78
N ARG A 70 2.06 4.62 9.11
CA ARG A 70 1.43 4.87 7.80
C ARG A 70 1.92 3.88 6.75
N THR A 71 3.21 3.57 6.71
CA THR A 71 3.75 2.57 5.78
C THR A 71 3.23 1.17 6.10
N ALA A 72 3.14 0.78 7.38
CA ALA A 72 2.57 -0.50 7.77
C ALA A 72 1.09 -0.63 7.37
N ILE A 73 0.30 0.42 7.55
CA ILE A 73 -1.12 0.45 7.15
C ILE A 73 -1.26 0.40 5.62
N ALA A 74 -0.45 1.18 4.90
CA ALA A 74 -0.47 1.20 3.44
C ALA A 74 -0.12 -0.19 2.87
N GLU A 75 0.91 -0.84 3.40
CA GLU A 75 1.30 -2.19 2.99
C GLU A 75 0.18 -3.22 3.21
N ARG A 76 -0.47 -3.21 4.37
CA ARG A 76 -1.62 -4.08 4.64
C ARG A 76 -2.78 -3.79 3.70
N THR A 77 -3.05 -2.53 3.42
CA THR A 77 -4.11 -2.12 2.48
C THR A 77 -3.81 -2.60 1.05
N GLU A 78 -2.57 -2.48 0.61
CA GLU A 78 -2.15 -2.98 -0.71
C GLU A 78 -2.23 -4.50 -0.81
N PHE A 79 -1.85 -5.21 0.25
CA PHE A 79 -1.98 -6.66 0.34
C PHE A 79 -3.44 -7.10 0.24
N ASP A 80 -4.33 -6.46 1.00
CA ASP A 80 -5.77 -6.68 0.99
C ASP A 80 -6.36 -6.49 -0.42
N VAL A 81 -6.01 -5.40 -1.09
CA VAL A 81 -6.51 -5.09 -2.43
C VAL A 81 -6.04 -6.13 -3.45
N GLN A 82 -4.79 -6.58 -3.37
CA GLN A 82 -4.26 -7.63 -4.25
C GLN A 82 -4.97 -8.97 -4.06
N HIS A 83 -5.15 -9.39 -2.81
CA HIS A 83 -5.82 -10.66 -2.48
C HIS A 83 -7.28 -10.66 -2.95
N ARG A 84 -8.00 -9.57 -2.68
CA ARG A 84 -9.39 -9.42 -3.15
C ARG A 84 -9.48 -9.45 -4.68
N LYS A 85 -8.58 -8.77 -5.38
CA LYS A 85 -8.57 -8.78 -6.86
C LYS A 85 -8.34 -10.18 -7.42
N ALA A 86 -7.39 -10.93 -6.87
CA ALA A 86 -7.13 -12.30 -7.29
C ALA A 86 -8.36 -13.19 -7.07
N PHE A 87 -8.98 -13.10 -5.89
CA PHE A 87 -10.22 -13.81 -5.58
C PHE A 87 -11.36 -13.48 -6.57
N PHE A 88 -11.62 -12.19 -6.81
CA PHE A 88 -12.69 -11.77 -7.74
C PHE A 88 -12.43 -12.19 -9.19
N SER A 89 -11.16 -12.28 -9.61
CA SER A 89 -10.80 -12.82 -10.93
C SER A 89 -11.28 -14.26 -11.07
N HIS A 90 -10.96 -15.12 -10.10
CA HIS A 90 -11.39 -16.53 -10.10
C HIS A 90 -12.92 -16.67 -9.97
N LEU A 91 -13.55 -15.87 -9.11
CA LEU A 91 -15.00 -15.87 -8.96
C LEU A 91 -15.71 -15.48 -10.27
N THR A 92 -15.18 -14.49 -11.00
CA THR A 92 -15.74 -14.07 -12.30
C THR A 92 -15.67 -15.20 -13.31
N SER A 93 -14.52 -15.89 -13.43
CA SER A 93 -14.38 -17.05 -14.31
C SER A 93 -15.34 -18.19 -13.94
N TYR A 94 -15.57 -18.42 -12.64
CA TYR A 94 -16.55 -19.39 -12.15
C TYR A 94 -17.98 -19.00 -12.57
N LEU A 95 -18.38 -17.74 -12.36
CA LEU A 95 -19.73 -17.26 -12.72
C LEU A 95 -19.98 -17.34 -14.23
N VAL A 96 -18.99 -16.98 -15.05
CA VAL A 96 -19.08 -17.11 -16.51
C VAL A 96 -19.24 -18.57 -16.93
N SER A 97 -18.45 -19.47 -16.33
CA SER A 97 -18.53 -20.91 -16.61
C SER A 97 -19.90 -21.47 -16.22
N CYS A 98 -20.41 -21.13 -15.03
CA CYS A 98 -21.72 -21.53 -14.55
C CYS A 98 -22.84 -21.00 -15.44
N GLY A 99 -22.78 -19.71 -15.80
CA GLY A 99 -23.74 -19.08 -16.70
C GLY A 99 -23.77 -19.75 -18.08
N GLY A 100 -22.60 -20.06 -18.65
CA GLY A 100 -22.48 -20.82 -19.89
C GLY A 100 -23.06 -22.23 -19.78
N MET A 101 -22.84 -22.91 -18.66
CA MET A 101 -23.36 -24.26 -18.40
C MET A 101 -24.89 -24.27 -18.27
N VAL A 102 -25.46 -23.30 -17.54
CA VAL A 102 -26.92 -23.12 -17.43
C VAL A 102 -27.51 -22.79 -18.79
N LEU A 103 -26.92 -21.85 -19.52
CA LEU A 103 -27.39 -21.46 -20.85
C LEU A 103 -27.37 -22.65 -21.81
N PHE A 104 -26.29 -23.42 -21.85
CA PHE A 104 -26.18 -24.61 -22.67
C PHE A 104 -27.26 -25.64 -22.31
N ASN A 105 -27.46 -25.91 -21.02
CA ASN A 105 -28.47 -26.86 -20.55
C ASN A 105 -29.90 -26.40 -20.92
N LEU A 106 -30.18 -25.09 -20.82
CA LEU A 106 -31.47 -24.52 -21.24
C LEU A 106 -31.69 -24.60 -22.76
N VAL A 107 -30.65 -24.42 -23.57
CA VAL A 107 -30.75 -24.54 -25.03
C VAL A 107 -30.98 -26.00 -25.45
N THR A 108 -30.35 -26.97 -24.77
CA THR A 108 -30.47 -28.39 -25.13
C THR A 108 -31.76 -29.02 -24.60
N ASP A 109 -32.06 -28.87 -23.30
CA ASP A 109 -33.12 -29.63 -22.63
C ASP A 109 -34.29 -28.76 -22.13
N HIS A 110 -34.24 -27.43 -22.28
CA HIS A 110 -35.23 -26.46 -21.77
C HIS A 110 -35.50 -26.52 -20.25
N HIS A 111 -34.75 -27.36 -19.53
CA HIS A 111 -34.82 -27.59 -18.09
C HIS A 111 -33.42 -27.62 -17.50
N ILE A 112 -33.27 -27.21 -16.23
CA ILE A 112 -31.97 -27.23 -15.53
C ILE A 112 -31.80 -28.58 -14.82
N THR A 113 -31.36 -29.61 -15.54
CA THR A 113 -31.22 -30.98 -15.03
C THR A 113 -29.81 -31.28 -14.49
N TRP A 114 -28.77 -31.14 -15.31
CA TRP A 114 -27.42 -31.59 -14.95
C TRP A 114 -26.49 -30.45 -14.50
N ALA A 115 -26.69 -29.23 -14.99
CA ALA A 115 -25.82 -28.08 -14.68
C ALA A 115 -25.83 -27.68 -13.19
N ILE A 116 -26.86 -28.07 -12.43
CA ILE A 116 -26.97 -27.74 -11.00
C ILE A 116 -25.92 -28.45 -10.12
N TRP A 117 -25.50 -29.67 -10.50
CA TRP A 117 -24.57 -30.45 -9.71
C TRP A 117 -23.14 -29.86 -9.70
N PRO A 118 -22.55 -29.46 -10.85
CA PRO A 118 -21.29 -28.72 -10.87
C PRO A 118 -21.38 -27.38 -10.15
N ILE A 119 -22.47 -26.64 -10.34
CA ILE A 119 -22.66 -25.31 -9.72
C ILE A 119 -22.65 -25.44 -8.19
N ILE A 120 -23.43 -26.37 -7.64
CA ILE A 120 -23.48 -26.58 -6.19
C ILE A 120 -22.15 -27.13 -5.67
N GLY A 121 -21.60 -28.18 -6.31
CA GLY A 121 -20.36 -28.81 -5.86
C GLY A 121 -19.17 -27.83 -5.83
N TRP A 122 -18.99 -27.07 -6.89
CA TRP A 122 -17.91 -26.07 -6.96
C TRP A 122 -18.24 -24.81 -6.15
N GLY A 123 -19.52 -24.44 -6.03
CA GLY A 123 -19.97 -23.31 -5.21
C GLY A 123 -19.68 -23.50 -3.72
N ILE A 124 -19.81 -24.73 -3.22
CA ILE A 124 -19.42 -25.09 -1.84
C ILE A 124 -17.91 -24.87 -1.64
N GLY A 125 -17.06 -25.28 -2.59
CA GLY A 125 -15.61 -25.06 -2.51
C GLY A 125 -15.24 -23.57 -2.44
N ILE A 126 -15.92 -22.72 -3.21
CA ILE A 126 -15.75 -21.26 -3.14
C ILE A 126 -16.18 -20.69 -1.78
N ALA A 127 -17.27 -21.19 -1.20
CA ALA A 127 -17.74 -20.74 0.11
C ALA A 127 -16.71 -20.97 1.23
N PHE A 128 -16.02 -22.12 1.21
CA PHE A 128 -14.90 -22.38 2.13
C PHE A 128 -13.74 -21.41 1.90
N HIS A 129 -13.39 -21.13 0.64
CA HIS A 129 -12.29 -20.23 0.32
C HIS A 129 -12.60 -18.75 0.66
N ILE A 130 -13.87 -18.34 0.59
CA ILE A 130 -14.32 -17.02 1.09
C ILE A 130 -14.07 -16.91 2.59
N HIS A 131 -14.42 -17.94 3.37
CA HIS A 131 -14.20 -17.93 4.80
C HIS A 131 -12.72 -17.74 5.15
N GLU A 132 -11.83 -18.42 4.43
CA GLU A 132 -10.38 -18.32 4.59
C GLU A 132 -9.82 -16.95 4.15
N THR A 133 -10.26 -16.43 2.99
CA THR A 133 -9.76 -15.16 2.43
C THR A 133 -10.23 -13.93 3.22
N PHE A 134 -11.41 -14.00 3.84
CA PHE A 134 -12.03 -12.87 4.55
C PHE A 134 -11.95 -12.96 6.08
N ALA A 135 -11.43 -14.06 6.65
CA ALA A 135 -11.08 -14.15 8.07
C ALA A 135 -9.83 -13.30 8.37
N LYS A 136 -10.01 -11.97 8.39
CA LYS A 136 -8.97 -11.02 8.79
C LYS A 136 -8.45 -11.37 10.18
N GLY A 137 -7.15 -11.64 10.29
CA GLY A 137 -6.48 -11.97 11.54
C GLY A 137 -6.39 -13.47 11.86
N SER A 138 -6.64 -14.36 10.89
CA SER A 138 -6.19 -15.75 11.01
C SER A 138 -4.66 -15.83 11.03
N GLU A 139 -4.13 -16.89 11.61
CA GLU A 139 -2.68 -17.18 11.63
C GLU A 139 -2.14 -17.25 10.19
N ASP A 140 -2.90 -17.85 9.27
CA ASP A 140 -2.58 -17.93 7.83
C ASP A 140 -2.50 -16.55 7.16
N TYR A 141 -3.38 -15.60 7.49
CA TYR A 141 -3.35 -14.25 6.93
C TYR A 141 -2.06 -13.52 7.31
N GLU A 142 -1.66 -13.61 8.58
CA GLU A 142 -0.44 -12.94 9.03
C GLU A 142 0.79 -13.61 8.43
N GLU A 143 0.83 -14.94 8.30
CA GLU A 143 1.90 -15.64 7.60
C GLU A 143 2.05 -15.18 6.14
N GLU A 144 0.95 -15.15 5.38
CA GLU A 144 0.97 -14.74 3.97
C GLU A 144 1.37 -13.26 3.82
N PHE A 145 0.92 -12.40 4.75
CA PHE A 145 1.35 -11.01 4.79
C PHE A 145 2.86 -10.88 5.04
N GLN A 146 3.42 -11.65 5.97
CA GLN A 146 4.86 -11.64 6.25
C GLN A 146 5.68 -12.19 5.08
N LYS A 147 5.24 -13.26 4.42
CA LYS A 147 5.87 -13.79 3.20
C LYS A 147 5.86 -12.75 2.08
N TRP A 148 4.72 -12.11 1.84
CA TRP A 148 4.57 -11.04 0.85
C TRP A 148 5.49 -9.84 1.15
N ARG A 149 5.57 -9.41 2.41
CA ARG A 149 6.44 -8.30 2.84
C ARG A 149 7.92 -8.66 2.67
N THR A 150 8.31 -9.88 3.04
CA THR A 150 9.69 -10.37 2.89
C THR A 150 10.10 -10.42 1.42
N LYS A 151 9.24 -10.95 0.55
CA LYS A 151 9.46 -10.99 -0.90
C LYS A 151 9.61 -9.58 -1.48
N ARG A 152 8.78 -8.62 -1.07
CA ARG A 152 8.91 -7.22 -1.48
C ARG A 152 10.19 -6.57 -0.96
N GLY A 153 10.58 -6.83 0.28
CA GLY A 153 11.83 -6.34 0.87
C GLY A 153 13.04 -6.80 0.07
N LEU A 154 13.10 -8.09 -0.26
CA LEU A 154 14.14 -8.69 -1.11
C LEU A 154 14.20 -8.09 -2.51
N SER A 155 13.03 -7.81 -3.12
CA SER A 155 12.94 -7.12 -4.42
C SER A 155 13.29 -5.63 -4.35
N ARG A 156 13.15 -4.99 -3.18
CA ARG A 156 13.46 -3.57 -2.97
C ARG A 156 14.94 -3.36 -2.65
N THR A 157 15.58 -4.29 -1.94
CA THR A 157 17.04 -4.31 -1.75
C THR A 157 17.79 -4.57 -3.05
N THR A 158 17.13 -5.15 -4.05
CA THR A 158 17.68 -5.31 -5.41
C THR A 158 17.84 -3.96 -6.12
N GLY A 159 16.99 -2.98 -5.80
CA GLY A 159 17.01 -1.65 -6.40
C GLY A 159 17.44 -0.52 -5.47
N SER A 160 17.83 -0.81 -4.22
CA SER A 160 18.49 0.16 -3.36
C SER A 160 19.93 0.34 -3.83
N VAL A 161 20.43 1.58 -3.82
CA VAL A 161 21.81 1.93 -4.16
C VAL A 161 22.78 1.22 -3.19
N THR A 162 23.09 -0.04 -3.47
CA THR A 162 24.16 -0.80 -2.83
C THR A 162 25.46 -0.02 -3.05
N PRO A 163 26.39 0.02 -2.07
CA PRO A 163 27.71 0.62 -2.28
C PRO A 163 28.41 0.11 -3.55
N ALA A 164 28.13 -1.14 -3.93
CA ALA A 164 28.54 -1.73 -5.19
C ALA A 164 27.98 -1.00 -6.43
N HIS A 165 26.67 -0.68 -6.50
CA HIS A 165 26.12 0.06 -7.64
C HIS A 165 26.66 1.49 -7.69
N GLN A 166 26.81 2.13 -6.53
CA GLN A 166 27.36 3.49 -6.46
C GLN A 166 28.81 3.55 -6.96
N ALA A 167 29.60 2.50 -6.72
CA ALA A 167 30.94 2.36 -7.28
C ALA A 167 30.96 2.14 -8.80
N LEU A 168 29.84 1.73 -9.40
CA LEU A 168 29.68 1.50 -10.84
C LEU A 168 29.13 2.71 -11.60
N GLU A 169 28.62 3.74 -10.90
CA GLU A 169 28.06 4.96 -11.53
C GLU A 169 29.12 5.69 -12.35
N GLN A 170 30.31 5.89 -11.78
CA GLN A 170 31.41 6.62 -12.42
C GLN A 170 31.96 5.89 -13.68
N PRO A 171 32.27 4.58 -13.64
CA PRO A 171 32.60 3.83 -14.85
C PRO A 171 31.50 3.86 -15.92
N LEU A 172 30.24 3.71 -15.50
CA LEU A 172 29.10 3.70 -16.43
C LEU A 172 28.94 5.05 -17.14
N GLU A 173 29.01 6.16 -16.42
CA GLU A 173 28.96 7.51 -16.99
C GLU A 173 30.09 7.71 -18.02
N ASN A 174 31.32 7.33 -17.68
CA ASN A 174 32.46 7.44 -18.58
C ASN A 174 32.30 6.59 -19.87
N ILE A 175 31.70 5.40 -19.77
CA ILE A 175 31.42 4.54 -20.94
C ILE A 175 30.34 5.18 -21.83
N LEU A 176 29.24 5.67 -21.25
CA LEU A 176 28.11 6.26 -22.00
C LEU A 176 28.46 7.61 -22.64
N LEU A 177 29.40 8.37 -22.06
CA LEU A 177 29.90 9.61 -22.65
C LEU A 177 30.78 9.38 -23.89
N ARG A 178 31.44 8.22 -23.98
CA ARG A 178 32.35 7.87 -25.07
C ARG A 178 31.61 7.26 -26.24
N ASP A 179 30.71 6.33 -25.95
CA ASP A 179 30.02 5.51 -26.94
C ASP A 179 28.50 5.57 -26.70
N ASN A 180 27.72 5.80 -27.75
CA ASN A 180 26.26 5.69 -27.66
C ASN A 180 25.85 4.21 -27.72
N LEU A 181 25.69 3.59 -26.56
CA LEU A 181 25.49 2.14 -26.41
C LEU A 181 24.02 1.77 -26.17
N THR A 182 23.67 0.54 -26.56
CA THR A 182 22.42 -0.11 -26.12
C THR A 182 22.55 -0.61 -24.68
N LYS A 183 21.41 -0.85 -24.00
CA LYS A 183 21.41 -1.34 -22.60
C LYS A 183 22.26 -2.60 -22.40
N ILE A 184 22.18 -3.54 -23.35
CA ILE A 184 22.90 -4.82 -23.27
C ILE A 184 24.41 -4.59 -23.39
N GLU A 185 24.84 -3.69 -24.27
CA GLU A 185 26.26 -3.37 -24.47
C GLU A 185 26.83 -2.61 -23.27
N ALA A 186 26.07 -1.67 -22.71
CA ALA A 186 26.45 -0.94 -21.51
C ALA A 186 26.68 -1.91 -20.32
N ILE A 187 25.77 -2.86 -20.10
CA ILE A 187 25.90 -3.88 -19.04
C ILE A 187 27.14 -4.75 -19.27
N LYS A 188 27.39 -5.16 -20.52
CA LYS A 188 28.54 -6.01 -20.86
C LYS A 188 29.86 -5.29 -20.63
N ARG A 189 30.00 -4.06 -21.17
CA ARG A 189 31.20 -3.20 -21.01
C ARG A 189 31.47 -2.87 -19.54
N LEU A 190 30.43 -2.47 -18.81
CA LEU A 190 30.55 -2.13 -17.40
C LEU A 190 31.10 -3.31 -16.60
N ARG A 191 30.62 -4.52 -16.88
CA ARG A 191 31.10 -5.75 -16.23
C ARG A 191 32.52 -6.14 -16.65
N GLU A 192 32.92 -5.90 -17.90
CA GLU A 192 34.29 -6.15 -18.38
C GLU A 192 35.31 -5.21 -17.70
N GLU A 193 34.96 -3.94 -17.48
CA GLU A 193 35.85 -2.96 -16.87
C GLU A 193 35.94 -3.07 -15.34
N THR A 194 34.84 -3.45 -14.69
CA THR A 194 34.73 -3.43 -13.21
C THR A 194 34.71 -4.80 -12.56
N GLY A 195 34.50 -5.87 -13.33
CA GLY A 195 34.36 -7.24 -12.81
C GLY A 195 33.06 -7.49 -12.04
N SER A 196 32.07 -6.59 -12.13
CA SER A 196 30.81 -6.68 -11.38
C SER A 196 29.93 -7.87 -11.77
N THR A 197 28.98 -8.26 -10.91
CA THR A 197 28.02 -9.31 -11.28
C THR A 197 27.04 -8.82 -12.35
N LEU A 198 26.42 -9.75 -13.09
CA LEU A 198 25.41 -9.41 -14.10
C LEU A 198 24.25 -8.61 -13.49
N LYS A 199 23.85 -9.00 -12.28
CA LYS A 199 22.81 -8.34 -11.52
C LYS A 199 23.22 -6.90 -11.18
N ASP A 200 24.43 -6.71 -10.66
CA ASP A 200 24.88 -5.39 -10.23
C ASP A 200 25.06 -4.39 -11.37
N ALA A 201 25.57 -4.86 -12.51
CA ALA A 201 25.70 -4.07 -13.72
C ALA A 201 24.33 -3.71 -14.32
N LYS A 202 23.38 -4.66 -14.34
CA LYS A 202 22.03 -4.42 -14.83
C LYS A 202 21.31 -3.37 -13.98
N ASP A 203 21.34 -3.55 -12.66
CA ASP A 203 20.67 -2.66 -11.72
C ASP A 203 21.26 -1.23 -11.81
N ALA A 204 22.59 -1.09 -11.97
CA ALA A 204 23.24 0.21 -12.16
C ALA A 204 22.80 0.92 -13.46
N VAL A 205 22.69 0.16 -14.56
CA VAL A 205 22.25 0.66 -15.87
C VAL A 205 20.77 1.08 -15.84
N GLU A 206 19.89 0.26 -15.25
CA GLU A 206 18.46 0.59 -15.10
C GLU A 206 18.24 1.81 -14.20
N MET A 207 19.05 1.95 -13.15
CA MET A 207 19.00 3.11 -12.26
C MET A 207 19.47 4.38 -12.98
N TYR A 208 20.58 4.30 -13.72
CA TYR A 208 21.09 5.42 -14.49
C TYR A 208 20.08 5.92 -15.52
N GLU A 209 19.41 5.02 -16.23
CA GLU A 209 18.33 5.36 -17.18
C GLU A 209 17.10 5.97 -16.48
N ARG A 210 16.75 5.49 -15.29
CA ARG A 210 15.65 6.06 -14.50
C ARG A 210 15.93 7.52 -14.10
N ILE A 211 17.18 7.85 -13.81
CA ILE A 211 17.63 9.20 -13.47
C ILE A 211 17.82 10.06 -14.73
N HIS A 212 18.33 9.46 -15.81
CA HIS A 212 18.62 10.12 -17.09
C HIS A 212 17.84 9.46 -18.25
N PRO A 213 16.54 9.74 -18.39
CA PRO A 213 15.73 9.11 -19.44
C PRO A 213 16.28 9.46 -20.83
N GLY A 214 16.51 8.44 -21.66
CA GLY A 214 17.01 8.59 -23.03
C GLY A 214 18.54 8.65 -23.17
N SER A 215 19.30 8.49 -22.08
CA SER A 215 20.77 8.43 -22.12
C SER A 215 21.32 7.13 -22.72
N ILE A 216 20.49 6.10 -22.85
CA ILE A 216 20.85 4.79 -23.40
C ILE A 216 19.94 4.50 -24.59
N ARG A 217 20.54 4.03 -25.68
CA ARG A 217 19.79 3.67 -26.88
C ARG A 217 18.84 2.50 -26.58
N SER A 218 17.56 2.70 -26.85
CA SER A 218 16.53 1.65 -26.76
C SER A 218 16.66 0.58 -27.83
#